data_AF-A0A7H4N5M4-F1
#
_entry.id   AF-A0A7H4N5M4-F1
#
_cell.length_a   1.000
_cell.length_b   1.000
_cell.length_c   1.000
_cell.angle_alpha   90.00
_cell.angle_beta   90.00
_cell.angle_gamma   90.00
#
_symmetry.space_group_name_H-M   'P 1'
#
loop_
_entity.id
_entity.type
_entity.pdbx_description
1 polymer ?
#
loop_
_entity_poly.entity_id
_entity_poly.type
_entity_poly.pdbx_seq_one_letter_code
_entity_poly.pdbx_strand_id
1 'polypeptide(L)'
;MVSSRLSLFVLGLFFMQQPVVRVGEWLVTPSVNQISRKGRQLTLEPRLIDLLVFFARHPGEVLSRDELIDNVWTRNVVTSHVVTQSVSELRKSLKDGDDGSLEYIATVPKRGYKLTVPVIWCTEEGGGADAGYPRRNDDGRV
;
A
#
# COMPACT_ATOMS: atom_id res chain seq x y z
N MET A 1 14.08 31.35 34.82
CA MET A 1 13.73 32.22 33.68
C MET A 1 14.60 31.76 32.50
N VAL A 2 14.16 31.22 31.37
CA VAL A 2 12.84 30.93 30.80
C VAL A 2 13.01 29.67 29.92
N SER A 3 11.94 28.89 29.82
CA SER A 3 11.73 27.63 29.14
C SER A 3 12.24 27.46 27.70
N SER A 4 12.61 26.21 27.39
CA SER A 4 12.34 25.40 26.19
C SER A 4 11.63 26.05 24.99
N ARG A 5 12.03 25.66 23.76
CA ARG A 5 11.14 24.99 22.78
C ARG A 5 11.87 24.57 21.48
N LEU A 6 11.63 23.31 21.12
CA LEU A 6 11.68 22.68 19.79
C LEU A 6 11.95 23.59 18.60
N SER A 7 12.91 23.19 17.76
CA SER A 7 12.72 23.22 16.32
C SER A 7 13.48 22.06 15.67
N LEU A 8 12.91 20.86 15.83
CA LEU A 8 13.25 19.63 15.10
C LEU A 8 12.41 19.50 13.83
N PHE A 9 12.02 20.63 13.23
CA PHE A 9 11.21 20.67 12.02
C PHE A 9 12.03 21.37 10.95
N VAL A 10 12.17 20.68 9.81
CA VAL A 10 12.74 21.16 8.55
C VAL A 10 14.27 21.07 8.46
N LEU A 11 14.79 19.97 7.90
CA LEU A 11 15.39 19.93 6.54
C LEU A 11 16.31 18.70 6.39
N GLY A 12 16.03 17.82 5.41
CA GLY A 12 16.99 16.78 5.05
C GLY A 12 16.48 15.58 4.24
N LEU A 13 15.66 15.80 3.20
CA LEU A 13 15.73 15.02 1.94
C LEU A 13 15.93 13.50 2.04
N PHE A 14 15.10 12.80 2.83
CA PHE A 14 14.94 11.34 2.71
C PHE A 14 13.48 10.93 2.52
N PHE A 15 12.69 11.81 1.90
CA PHE A 15 11.47 11.46 1.19
C PHE A 15 11.86 10.76 -0.12
N MET A 16 12.53 9.61 -0.05
CA MET A 16 12.60 8.74 -1.22
C MET A 16 11.25 8.05 -1.35
N GLN A 17 10.42 8.59 -2.25
CA GLN A 17 9.37 7.93 -3.02
C GLN A 17 9.14 6.44 -2.68
N GLN A 18 8.44 6.16 -1.59
CA GLN A 18 7.87 4.83 -1.40
C GLN A 18 6.50 4.85 -2.07
N PRO A 19 6.18 3.89 -2.95
CA PRO A 19 4.91 3.87 -3.66
C PRO A 19 3.78 3.86 -2.64
N VAL A 20 3.06 4.97 -2.58
CA VAL A 20 1.81 5.05 -1.82
C VAL A 20 0.76 4.35 -2.65
N VAL A 21 0.18 3.28 -2.11
CA VAL A 21 -0.90 2.57 -2.77
C VAL A 21 -2.21 3.01 -2.15
N ARG A 22 -3.15 3.43 -2.99
CA ARG A 22 -4.50 3.76 -2.56
C ARG A 22 -5.37 2.52 -2.74
N VAL A 23 -5.93 2.03 -1.64
CA VAL A 23 -6.88 0.92 -1.62
C VAL A 23 -8.23 1.49 -1.16
N GLY A 24 -9.17 1.65 -2.10
CA GLY A 24 -10.43 2.34 -1.84
C GLY A 24 -10.23 3.79 -1.35
N GLU A 25 -10.65 4.05 -0.12
CA GLU A 25 -10.45 5.35 0.54
C GLU A 25 -9.15 5.44 1.37
N TRP A 26 -8.45 4.33 1.57
CA TRP A 26 -7.24 4.28 2.38
C TRP A 26 -5.99 4.50 1.53
N LEU A 27 -5.14 5.44 1.95
CA LEU A 27 -3.78 5.59 1.49
C LEU A 27 -2.87 4.73 2.36
N VAL A 28 -2.20 3.76 1.76
CA VAL A 28 -1.29 2.83 2.42
C VAL A 28 0.14 3.29 2.17
N THR A 29 0.90 3.42 3.26
CA THR A 29 2.33 3.76 3.24
C THR A 29 3.11 2.59 3.85
N PRO A 30 3.57 1.63 3.04
CA PRO A 30 4.17 0.40 3.54
C PRO A 30 5.46 0.62 4.35
N SER A 31 6.26 1.63 3.98
CA SER A 31 7.54 1.93 4.64
C SER A 31 7.45 2.25 6.12
N VAL A 32 6.28 2.72 6.57
CA VAL A 32 6.02 3.09 7.98
C VAL A 32 4.89 2.26 8.60
N ASN A 33 4.41 1.23 7.89
CA ASN A 33 3.32 0.35 8.32
C ASN A 33 2.03 1.11 8.68
N GLN A 34 1.65 2.11 7.88
CA GLN A 34 0.50 2.97 8.18
C GLN A 34 -0.50 3.04 7.05
N ILE A 35 -1.76 3.20 7.43
CA ILE A 35 -2.86 3.56 6.54
C ILE A 35 -3.46 4.89 6.98
N SER A 36 -3.92 5.69 6.04
CA SER A 36 -4.55 6.98 6.32
C SER A 36 -5.76 7.24 5.43
N ARG A 37 -6.79 7.89 6.00
CA ARG A 37 -8.04 8.25 5.32
C ARG A 37 -8.64 9.48 5.97
N LYS A 38 -9.00 10.49 5.16
CA LYS A 38 -9.72 11.72 5.62
C LYS A 38 -9.09 12.36 6.88
N GLY A 39 -7.75 12.42 6.95
CA GLY A 39 -7.01 12.99 8.08
C GLY A 39 -6.84 12.07 9.30
N ARG A 40 -7.39 10.85 9.28
CA ARG A 40 -7.17 9.82 10.29
C ARG A 40 -6.05 8.87 9.85
N GLN A 41 -5.19 8.48 10.78
CA GLN A 41 -4.04 7.62 10.53
C GLN A 41 -4.07 6.44 11.52
N LEU A 42 -3.84 5.24 11.01
CA LEU A 42 -3.78 4.01 11.78
C LEU A 42 -2.44 3.32 11.47
N THR A 43 -1.71 2.98 12.53
CA THR A 43 -0.56 2.09 12.42
C THR A 43 -1.05 0.65 12.52
N LEU A 44 -0.68 -0.18 11.56
CA LEU A 44 -1.01 -1.59 11.55
C LEU A 44 0.23 -2.42 11.86
N GLU A 45 0.03 -3.68 12.23
CA GLU A 45 1.13 -4.62 12.28
C GLU A 45 1.76 -4.77 10.87
N PRO A 46 3.10 -4.92 10.76
CA PRO A 46 3.77 -5.05 9.47
C PRO A 46 3.17 -6.13 8.59
N ARG A 47 2.78 -7.26 9.20
CA ARG A 47 2.16 -8.38 8.50
C ARG A 47 0.80 -8.04 7.88
N LEU A 48 -0.01 -7.19 8.53
CA LEU A 48 -1.29 -6.77 7.98
C LEU A 48 -1.09 -5.81 6.80
N ILE A 49 -0.02 -5.01 6.83
CA ILE A 49 0.40 -4.16 5.71
C ILE A 49 0.88 -5.02 4.55
N ASP A 50 1.74 -6.00 4.79
CA ASP A 50 2.20 -6.94 3.76
C ASP A 50 1.01 -7.66 3.11
N LEU A 51 0.06 -8.12 3.93
CA LEU A 51 -1.17 -8.75 3.47
C LEU A 51 -2.01 -7.79 2.59
N LEU A 52 -2.20 -6.54 3.03
CA LEU A 52 -2.95 -5.53 2.28
C LEU A 52 -2.27 -5.17 0.96
N VAL A 53 -0.94 -5.03 0.97
CA VAL A 53 -0.13 -4.77 -0.22
C VAL A 53 -0.20 -5.94 -1.19
N PHE A 54 -0.17 -7.18 -0.69
CA PHE A 54 -0.34 -8.37 -1.53
C PHE A 54 -1.71 -8.40 -2.20
N PHE A 55 -2.79 -8.16 -1.45
CA PHE A 55 -4.12 -7.97 -2.05
C PHE A 55 -4.16 -6.85 -3.09
N ALA A 56 -3.47 -5.73 -2.84
CA ALA A 56 -3.43 -4.60 -3.74
C ALA A 56 -2.66 -4.88 -5.05
N ARG A 57 -1.69 -5.80 -5.03
CA ARG A 57 -0.98 -6.27 -6.23
C ARG A 57 -1.82 -7.21 -7.09
N HIS A 58 -2.83 -7.84 -6.50
CA HIS A 58 -3.76 -8.78 -7.13
C HIS A 58 -5.21 -8.26 -7.07
N PRO A 59 -5.50 -7.04 -7.57
CA PRO A 59 -6.81 -6.43 -7.40
C PRO A 59 -7.88 -7.23 -8.14
N GLY A 60 -8.93 -7.62 -7.43
CA GLY A 60 -10.05 -8.35 -8.02
C GLY A 60 -9.82 -9.85 -8.24
N GLU A 61 -8.63 -10.38 -7.97
CA GLU A 61 -8.31 -11.81 -8.03
C GLU A 61 -8.79 -12.52 -6.76
N VAL A 62 -9.04 -13.83 -6.86
CA VAL A 62 -9.37 -14.67 -5.71
C VAL A 62 -8.10 -15.37 -5.25
N LEU A 63 -7.56 -14.93 -4.13
CA LEU A 63 -6.36 -15.48 -3.51
C LEU A 63 -6.76 -16.57 -2.52
N SER A 64 -6.24 -17.77 -2.73
CA SER A 64 -6.39 -18.91 -1.83
C SER A 64 -5.61 -18.71 -0.53
N ARG A 65 -5.93 -19.53 0.48
CA ARG A 65 -5.19 -19.47 1.75
C ARG A 65 -3.73 -19.86 1.57
N ASP A 66 -3.46 -20.86 0.75
CA ASP A 66 -2.10 -21.34 0.52
C ASP A 66 -1.28 -20.28 -0.22
N GLU A 67 -1.84 -19.61 -1.24
CA GLU A 67 -1.18 -18.48 -1.90
C GLU A 67 -0.86 -17.34 -0.93
N LEU A 68 -1.77 -17.03 0.00
CA LEU A 68 -1.52 -16.02 1.02
C LEU A 68 -0.38 -16.46 1.96
N ILE A 69 -0.37 -17.72 2.40
CA ILE A 69 0.67 -18.28 3.28
C ILE A 69 2.03 -18.19 2.60
N ASP A 70 2.13 -18.67 1.36
CA ASP A 70 3.40 -18.78 0.64
C ASP A 70 4.02 -17.39 0.35
N ASN A 71 3.19 -16.38 0.09
CA ASN A 71 3.65 -15.05 -0.32
C ASN A 71 3.79 -14.04 0.84
N VAL A 72 2.94 -14.11 1.86
CA VAL A 72 2.98 -13.16 2.99
C VAL A 72 3.72 -13.75 4.21
N TRP A 73 3.74 -15.08 4.35
CA TRP A 73 4.40 -15.79 5.45
C TRP A 73 5.58 -16.64 4.98
N THR A 74 6.32 -16.22 3.95
CA THR A 74 7.39 -17.00 3.30
C THR A 74 8.46 -17.60 4.24
N ARG A 75 8.67 -17.02 5.44
CA ARG A 75 9.63 -17.51 6.45
C ARG A 75 9.00 -18.21 7.66
N ASN A 76 7.67 -18.29 7.73
CA ASN A 76 6.94 -18.79 8.88
C ASN A 76 5.94 -19.86 8.45
N VAL A 77 6.05 -21.06 9.03
CA VAL A 77 5.01 -22.08 8.85
C VAL A 77 3.80 -21.66 9.68
N VAL A 78 2.75 -21.20 9.00
CA VAL A 78 1.50 -20.78 9.64
C VAL A 78 0.33 -21.63 9.18
N THR A 79 -0.72 -21.69 9.99
CA THR A 79 -1.94 -22.44 9.67
C THR A 79 -2.95 -21.54 8.96
N SER A 80 -3.91 -22.16 8.26
CA SER A 80 -5.07 -21.48 7.68
C SER A 80 -5.88 -20.65 8.68
N HIS A 81 -5.82 -21.02 9.97
CA HIS A 81 -6.43 -20.26 11.05
C HIS A 81 -5.77 -18.89 11.23
N VAL A 82 -4.43 -18.81 11.19
CA VAL A 82 -3.68 -17.54 11.29
C VAL A 82 -4.06 -16.60 10.16
N VAL A 83 -4.14 -17.10 8.92
CA VAL A 83 -4.59 -16.31 7.76
C VAL A 83 -5.99 -15.74 8.00
N THR A 84 -6.91 -16.58 8.47
CA THR A 84 -8.29 -16.18 8.75
C THR A 84 -8.36 -15.09 9.82
N GLN A 85 -7.52 -15.20 10.85
CA GLN A 85 -7.43 -14.22 11.93
C GLN A 85 -6.85 -12.89 11.43
N SER A 86 -5.75 -12.93 10.67
CA SER A 86 -5.14 -11.73 10.07
C SER A 86 -6.07 -11.02 9.08
N VAL A 87 -6.82 -11.76 8.26
CA VAL A 87 -7.85 -11.16 7.39
C VAL A 87 -8.96 -10.50 8.21
N SER A 88 -9.38 -11.13 9.31
CA SER A 88 -10.42 -10.58 10.19
C SER A 88 -9.94 -9.30 10.88
N GLU A 89 -8.69 -9.26 11.32
CA GLU A 89 -8.07 -8.09 11.92
C GLU A 89 -7.89 -6.96 10.90
N LEU A 90 -7.39 -7.27 9.70
CA LEU A 90 -7.27 -6.31 8.61
C LEU A 90 -8.63 -5.69 8.24
N ARG A 91 -9.70 -6.51 8.17
CA ARG A 91 -11.07 -6.00 7.95
C ARG A 91 -11.52 -5.03 9.04
N LYS A 92 -11.26 -5.35 10.31
CA LYS A 92 -11.60 -4.46 11.44
C LYS A 92 -10.88 -3.11 11.31
N SER A 93 -9.58 -3.16 10.99
CA SER A 93 -8.77 -1.96 10.81
C SER A 93 -9.22 -1.11 9.61
N LEU A 94 -9.61 -1.74 8.49
CA LEU A 94 -10.12 -1.04 7.31
C LEU A 94 -11.53 -0.48 7.50
N LYS A 95 -12.37 -1.14 8.33
CA LYS A 95 -13.66 -0.61 8.76
C LYS A 95 -13.49 0.60 9.67
N ASP A 96 -12.50 0.57 10.57
CA ASP A 96 -12.21 1.64 11.52
C ASP A 96 -13.45 2.08 12.36
N GLY A 97 -14.31 1.11 12.68
CA GLY A 97 -15.56 1.33 13.42
C GLY A 97 -16.72 1.92 12.60
N ASP A 98 -16.55 2.09 11.28
CA ASP A 98 -17.62 2.52 10.38
C ASP A 98 -18.33 1.29 9.76
N ASP A 99 -19.54 1.00 10.24
CA ASP A 99 -20.34 -0.13 9.75
C ASP A 99 -20.99 0.12 8.39
N GLY A 100 -20.97 1.36 7.89
CA GLY A 100 -21.38 1.71 6.53
C GLY A 100 -20.28 1.56 5.47
N SER A 101 -19.07 1.19 5.89
CA SER A 101 -17.93 1.07 4.99
C SER A 101 -18.08 -0.10 4.01
N LEU A 102 -17.57 0.10 2.79
CA LEU A 102 -17.51 -0.93 1.74
C LEU A 102 -16.82 -2.19 2.29
N GLU A 103 -17.29 -3.37 1.90
CA GLU A 103 -16.54 -4.59 2.15
C GLU A 103 -15.25 -4.52 1.33
N TYR A 104 -14.10 -4.35 2.00
CA TYR A 104 -12.79 -4.23 1.35
C TYR A 104 -12.26 -5.57 0.85
N ILE A 105 -12.43 -6.61 1.68
CA ILE A 105 -11.97 -7.97 1.39
C ILE A 105 -13.17 -8.88 1.54
N ALA A 106 -13.65 -9.47 0.45
CA ALA A 106 -14.73 -10.43 0.44
C ALA A 106 -14.22 -11.86 0.61
N THR A 107 -15.02 -12.71 1.27
CA THR A 107 -14.74 -14.15 1.36
C THR A 107 -15.39 -14.86 0.18
N VAL A 108 -14.61 -15.62 -0.60
CA VAL A 108 -15.13 -16.49 -1.66
C VAL A 108 -15.19 -17.92 -1.13
N PRO A 109 -16.40 -18.48 -0.90
CA PRO A 109 -16.55 -19.80 -0.27
C PRO A 109 -15.73 -20.87 -0.96
N LYS A 110 -15.03 -21.69 -0.17
CA LYS A 110 -14.16 -22.80 -0.63
C LYS A 110 -12.97 -22.39 -1.52
N ARG A 111 -12.80 -21.10 -1.85
CA ARG A 111 -11.72 -20.62 -2.73
C ARG A 111 -10.71 -19.76 -1.99
N GLY A 112 -11.17 -18.77 -1.22
CA GLY A 112 -10.26 -17.87 -0.51
C GLY A 112 -10.84 -16.47 -0.30
N TYR A 113 -10.05 -15.45 -0.61
CA TYR A 113 -10.35 -14.05 -0.35
C TYR A 113 -10.11 -13.20 -1.59
N LYS A 114 -10.85 -12.11 -1.71
CA LYS A 114 -10.74 -11.18 -2.84
C LYS A 114 -10.83 -9.74 -2.36
N LEU A 115 -9.93 -8.91 -2.87
CA LEU A 115 -10.06 -7.46 -2.71
C LEU A 115 -11.13 -6.92 -3.67
N THR A 116 -12.09 -6.19 -3.13
CA THR A 116 -13.31 -5.74 -3.85
C THR A 116 -13.34 -4.24 -4.11
N VAL A 117 -12.36 -3.51 -3.62
CA VAL A 117 -12.23 -2.05 -3.79
C VAL A 117 -11.21 -1.71 -4.88
N PRO A 118 -11.32 -0.53 -5.52
CA PRO A 118 -10.34 -0.08 -6.51
C PRO A 118 -8.96 0.13 -5.87
N VAL A 119 -7.92 -0.18 -6.63
CA VAL A 119 -6.52 0.02 -6.25
C VAL A 119 -5.85 0.96 -7.23
N ILE A 120 -5.15 1.97 -6.71
CA ILE A 120 -4.37 2.91 -7.52
C ILE A 120 -2.95 2.94 -6.94
N TRP A 121 -1.98 2.58 -7.77
CA TRP A 121 -0.56 2.70 -7.44
C TRP A 121 -0.10 4.09 -7.87
N CYS A 122 0.27 4.94 -6.91
CA CYS A 122 0.93 6.19 -7.24
C CYS A 122 2.42 5.89 -7.49
N THR A 123 2.74 5.57 -8.73
CA THR A 123 4.10 5.69 -9.24
C THR A 123 4.31 7.17 -9.51
N GLU A 124 5.35 7.78 -8.96
CA GLU A 124 5.78 9.07 -9.48
C GLU A 124 6.21 8.83 -10.92
N GLU A 125 5.42 9.31 -11.89
CA GLU A 125 5.93 9.52 -13.24
C GLU A 125 7.03 10.57 -13.12
N GLY A 126 8.27 10.09 -12.99
CA GLY A 126 9.44 10.89 -13.25
C GLY A 126 9.28 11.48 -14.64
N GLY A 127 9.08 12.80 -14.69
CA GLY A 127 8.95 13.55 -15.92
C GLY A 127 10.13 13.31 -16.85
N GLY A 128 9.93 12.40 -17.80
CA GLY A 128 10.68 12.31 -19.04
C GLY A 128 9.90 13.01 -20.13
N ALA A 129 9.68 14.31 -19.98
CA ALA A 129 9.34 15.17 -21.10
C ALA A 129 10.58 15.22 -22.02
N ASP A 130 10.71 14.24 -22.91
CA ASP A 130 11.46 14.38 -24.16
C ASP A 130 10.66 15.28 -25.12
N ALA A 131 10.46 16.52 -24.67
CA ALA A 131 10.07 17.63 -25.49
C ALA A 131 11.34 18.43 -25.79
N GLY A 132 12.03 18.06 -26.87
CA GLY A 132 12.91 18.97 -27.59
C GLY A 132 14.40 18.82 -27.31
N TYR A 133 15.02 17.73 -27.77
CA TYR A 133 16.37 17.87 -28.29
C TYR A 133 16.29 18.47 -29.70
N PRO A 134 16.87 19.66 -29.96
CA PRO A 134 16.93 20.18 -31.32
C PRO A 134 17.77 19.21 -32.14
N ARG A 135 17.20 18.70 -33.25
CA ARG A 135 17.98 18.00 -34.27
C ARG A 135 19.07 18.93 -34.73
N ARG A 136 20.31 18.66 -34.32
CA ARG A 136 21.50 19.18 -35.00
C ARG A 136 21.52 18.53 -36.38
N ASN A 137 20.98 19.23 -37.36
CA ASN A 137 21.35 19.05 -38.74
C ASN A 137 22.62 19.88 -38.93
N ASP A 138 23.79 19.28 -38.69
CA ASP A 138 25.04 19.80 -39.25
C ASP A 138 26.19 18.82 -39.01
N ASP A 139 26.40 17.95 -39.99
CA ASP A 139 27.73 17.51 -40.37
C ASP A 139 27.79 17.32 -41.89
N GLY A 140 28.31 18.37 -42.53
CA GLY A 140 28.56 18.42 -43.96
C GLY A 140 29.50 17.30 -44.43
N ARG A 141 29.03 16.57 -45.44
CA ARG A 141 29.92 15.93 -46.42
C ARG A 141 30.15 16.90 -47.57
N VAL A 142 31.37 17.46 -47.58
CA VAL A 142 32.12 17.80 -48.79
C VAL A 142 32.57 16.52 -49.51
#